data_AF-A3XLG9-F1
#
_entry.id   AF-A3XLG9-F1
#
_cell.length_a   1.000
_cell.length_b   1.000
_cell.length_c   1.000
_cell.angle_alpha   90.00
_cell.angle_beta   90.00
_cell.angle_gamma   90.00
#
_symmetry.space_group_name_H-M   'P 1'
#
loop_
_entity.id
_entity.type
_entity.pdbx_description
1 polymer ?
#
loop_
_entity_poly.entity_id
_entity_poly.type
_entity_poly.pdbx_seq_one_letter_code
_entity_poly.pdbx_strand_id
1 'polypeptide(L)'
;MNKQILLIYFLLSSAFSIAQETIYSLNKESIADKGIEFFEIIEKKITAKTYENKLIDNPEREKAKKEIENAKIKIDSLQGGYLTNEQKQFLVNARAGLERAIAKRTRWQDLKYAKEELDKSGFDFIQTTKKDYKLALQEAQQNLNKINDLFGNSETKIEKINSLRERMSNLRKDLGIGCIGCGEPKIPHTIRQNVPIGEIERNIRILGAKVPVSEIQGNFSLTSNSYYLIKKNHRRFLENELVSGDDVREHIYRFDIENVAEFVASNSYTLVMTDNNKRYFVQNVSIEDFATDLVKNQFQNIVNSENLVITNSNRKTFVSKNNVQCVLSDYVKMQLAQGNIDIIKQTSNSVNSYNQIYDQAIKQLDLVTKHYQAYRNRTMTESRLSTWKNDIRKLEASYKKLSDINYGKYKNDTSSDLAYEYFRNFSKQLTREQVQASSLMADMIRETKIITGI
;
A
#
# COMPACT_ATOMS: atom_id res chain seq x y z
N MET A 1 -10.49 -40.93 0.18
CA MET A 1 -10.61 -39.66 -0.56
C MET A 1 -10.22 -38.53 0.40
N ASN A 2 -9.06 -37.93 0.19
CA ASN A 2 -8.37 -37.12 1.22
C ASN A 2 -8.97 -35.71 1.38
N LYS A 3 -9.32 -35.38 2.63
CA LYS A 3 -9.86 -34.09 3.10
C LYS A 3 -8.88 -32.90 2.97
N GLN A 4 -7.66 -33.12 2.45
CA GLN A 4 -6.65 -32.08 2.25
C GLN A 4 -6.80 -31.31 0.93
N ILE A 5 -7.58 -31.83 -0.04
CA ILE A 5 -7.84 -31.12 -1.31
C ILE A 5 -8.87 -29.99 -1.13
N LEU A 6 -9.71 -30.04 -0.09
CA LEU A 6 -10.67 -28.98 0.20
C LEU A 6 -10.04 -27.70 0.77
N LEU A 7 -8.87 -27.79 1.40
CA LEU A 7 -8.23 -26.65 2.07
C LEU A 7 -7.49 -25.71 1.09
N ILE A 8 -7.09 -26.22 -0.07
CA ILE A 8 -6.43 -25.43 -1.12
C ILE A 8 -7.47 -24.65 -1.96
N TYR A 9 -8.71 -25.13 -2.05
CA TYR A 9 -9.79 -24.44 -2.76
C TYR A 9 -10.31 -23.18 -2.04
N PHE A 10 -10.06 -23.04 -0.73
CA PHE A 10 -10.51 -21.87 0.04
C PHE A 10 -9.50 -20.71 0.01
N LEU A 11 -8.27 -20.92 -0.48
CA LEU A 11 -7.18 -19.94 -0.44
C LEU A 11 -6.86 -19.27 -1.78
N LEU A 12 -7.62 -19.55 -2.85
CA LEU A 12 -7.42 -18.98 -4.19
C LEU A 12 -8.53 -18.02 -4.66
N SER A 13 -9.37 -17.52 -3.74
CA SER A 13 -10.39 -16.50 -4.04
C SER A 13 -9.95 -15.09 -3.64
N SER A 14 -8.75 -14.68 -4.08
CA SER A 14 -8.33 -13.29 -3.93
C SER A 14 -7.51 -12.83 -5.13
N ALA A 15 -7.98 -11.73 -5.72
CA ALA A 15 -7.37 -10.90 -6.74
C ALA A 15 -7.29 -11.52 -8.14
N PHE A 16 -8.10 -10.98 -9.05
CA PHE A 16 -7.66 -10.23 -10.24
C PHE A 16 -8.93 -9.78 -10.96
N SER A 17 -9.38 -8.56 -10.65
CA SER A 17 -10.37 -7.86 -11.48
C SER A 17 -9.58 -7.10 -12.53
N ILE A 18 -9.48 -7.66 -13.73
CA ILE A 18 -9.20 -6.85 -14.92
C ILE A 18 -10.57 -6.33 -15.35
N ALA A 19 -10.69 -5.01 -15.34
CA ALA A 19 -11.92 -4.33 -15.64
C ALA A 19 -12.25 -4.48 -17.14
N GLN A 20 -13.19 -5.38 -17.48
CA GLN A 20 -13.81 -5.43 -18.79
C GLN A 20 -14.58 -4.13 -19.05
N GLU A 21 -14.24 -3.39 -20.10
CA GLU A 21 -15.07 -2.29 -20.60
C GLU A 21 -16.35 -2.84 -21.23
N THR A 22 -17.41 -2.97 -20.45
CA THR A 22 -18.73 -3.28 -20.99
C THR A 22 -19.40 -1.96 -21.39
N ILE A 23 -19.77 -1.82 -22.66
CA ILE A 23 -20.36 -0.59 -23.23
C ILE A 23 -21.90 -0.62 -23.05
N TYR A 24 -22.46 0.38 -22.38
CA TYR A 24 -23.90 0.56 -22.15
C TYR A 24 -24.39 1.90 -22.72
N SER A 25 -25.57 1.94 -23.33
CA SER A 25 -26.24 3.20 -23.67
C SER A 25 -27.19 3.58 -22.53
N LEU A 26 -26.97 4.75 -21.90
CA LEU A 26 -27.83 5.25 -20.83
C LEU A 26 -28.91 6.20 -21.39
N ASN A 27 -30.18 5.92 -21.14
CA ASN A 27 -31.28 6.88 -21.35
C ASN A 27 -31.43 7.79 -20.11
N LYS A 28 -31.60 9.10 -20.32
CA LYS A 28 -31.83 10.14 -19.31
C LYS A 28 -32.92 9.80 -18.29
N GLU A 29 -34.03 9.23 -18.72
CA GLU A 29 -35.20 8.99 -17.86
C GLU A 29 -34.94 7.93 -16.78
N SER A 30 -34.05 6.97 -17.03
CA SER A 30 -33.82 5.84 -16.12
C SER A 30 -32.80 6.12 -15.02
N ILE A 31 -32.03 7.21 -15.12
CA ILE A 31 -30.98 7.58 -14.15
C ILE A 31 -31.52 8.57 -13.10
N ALA A 32 -32.38 9.50 -13.50
CA ALA A 32 -32.85 10.60 -12.64
C ALA A 32 -33.60 10.11 -11.39
N ASP A 33 -34.38 9.04 -11.52
CA ASP A 33 -35.22 8.50 -10.44
C ASP A 33 -34.43 7.73 -9.36
N LYS A 34 -33.14 7.44 -9.60
CA LYS A 34 -32.33 6.56 -8.74
C LYS A 34 -31.34 7.29 -7.84
N GLY A 35 -31.29 8.62 -7.90
CA GLY A 35 -30.41 9.43 -7.06
C GLY A 35 -28.91 9.18 -7.31
N ILE A 36 -28.56 8.75 -8.53
CA ILE A 36 -27.17 8.46 -8.92
C ILE A 36 -26.40 9.77 -9.05
N GLU A 37 -25.25 9.87 -8.38
CA GLU A 37 -24.37 11.03 -8.45
C GLU A 37 -23.18 10.76 -9.37
N PHE A 38 -22.91 11.72 -10.26
CA PHE A 38 -21.82 11.68 -11.21
C PHE A 38 -20.82 12.79 -10.84
N PHE A 39 -19.54 12.45 -10.87
CA PHE A 39 -18.47 13.40 -10.64
C PHE A 39 -17.52 13.37 -11.84
N GLU A 40 -17.16 14.53 -12.39
CA GLU A 40 -16.18 14.58 -13.48
C GLU A 40 -14.81 14.11 -12.99
N ILE A 41 -14.13 13.27 -13.76
CA ILE A 41 -12.74 12.90 -13.51
C ILE A 41 -11.84 13.83 -14.29
N ILE A 42 -11.05 14.62 -13.56
CA ILE A 42 -10.06 15.53 -14.14
C ILE A 42 -8.70 14.84 -14.11
N GLU A 43 -8.15 14.55 -15.28
CA GLU A 43 -6.80 13.99 -15.40
C GLU A 43 -5.75 15.10 -15.33
N LYS A 44 -4.76 14.92 -14.45
CA LYS A 44 -3.65 15.87 -14.29
C LYS A 44 -2.33 15.11 -14.26
N LYS A 45 -1.32 15.68 -14.92
CA LYS A 45 0.07 15.24 -14.77
C LYS A 45 0.71 16.04 -13.63
N ILE A 46 1.28 15.35 -12.65
CA ILE A 46 1.96 15.97 -11.50
C ILE A 46 3.34 15.36 -11.29
N THR A 47 4.24 16.12 -10.67
CA THR A 47 5.50 15.61 -10.12
C THR A 47 5.31 15.35 -8.64
N ALA A 48 5.44 14.08 -8.23
CA ALA A 48 5.23 13.66 -6.85
C ALA A 48 6.53 13.10 -6.25
N LYS A 49 6.80 13.45 -5.00
CA LYS A 49 7.94 12.88 -4.26
C LYS A 49 7.68 11.42 -3.95
N THR A 50 8.68 10.58 -4.18
CA THR A 50 8.70 9.18 -3.73
C THR A 50 9.35 9.09 -2.37
N TYR A 51 8.86 8.18 -1.54
CA TYR A 51 9.32 7.99 -0.18
C TYR A 51 9.70 6.54 0.05
N GLU A 52 10.75 6.33 0.84
CA GLU A 52 11.18 5.01 1.28
C GLU A 52 11.26 5.00 2.81
N ASN A 53 10.78 3.93 3.43
CA ASN A 53 10.87 3.75 4.88
C ASN A 53 12.29 3.29 5.23
N LYS A 54 13.13 4.25 5.63
CA LYS A 54 14.53 4.00 6.00
C LYS A 54 14.75 4.14 7.48
N LEU A 55 15.73 3.38 7.98
CA LEU A 55 16.30 3.59 9.28
C LEU A 55 17.25 4.79 9.20
N ILE A 56 16.95 5.86 9.92
CA ILE A 56 17.76 7.08 9.96
C ILE A 56 18.16 7.41 11.40
N ASP A 57 19.18 8.26 11.56
CA ASP A 57 19.53 8.81 12.86
C ASP A 57 18.37 9.63 13.44
N ASN A 58 18.09 9.42 14.72
CA ASN A 58 16.98 10.08 15.40
C ASN A 58 17.27 11.58 15.60
N PRO A 59 16.56 12.52 14.95
CA PRO A 59 16.84 13.95 15.08
C PRO A 59 16.62 14.47 16.51
N GLU A 60 15.69 13.86 17.28
CA GLU A 60 15.48 14.22 18.69
C GLU A 60 16.69 13.85 19.56
N ARG A 61 17.49 12.85 19.15
CA ARG A 61 18.72 12.47 19.84
C ARG A 61 19.77 13.59 19.76
N GLU A 62 19.97 14.16 18.57
CA GLU A 62 20.91 15.27 18.37
C GLU A 62 20.43 16.55 19.06
N LYS A 63 19.12 16.81 19.05
CA LYS A 63 18.52 17.91 19.79
C LYS A 63 18.74 17.78 21.30
N ALA A 64 18.52 16.59 21.87
CA ALA A 64 18.77 16.32 23.28
C ALA A 64 20.26 16.47 23.66
N LYS A 65 21.19 16.03 22.80
CA LYS A 65 22.63 16.26 23.00
C LYS A 65 22.98 17.75 23.04
N LYS A 66 22.45 18.54 22.10
CA LYS A 66 22.63 20.00 22.09
C LYS A 66 22.04 20.66 23.34
N GLU A 67 20.88 20.21 23.80
CA GLU A 67 20.26 20.72 25.04
C GLU A 67 21.14 20.43 26.27
N ILE A 68 21.74 19.23 26.36
CA ILE A 68 22.72 18.90 27.41
C ILE A 68 23.92 19.83 27.36
N GLU A 69 24.47 20.11 26.17
CA GLU A 69 25.63 20.98 26.03
C GLU A 69 25.31 22.43 26.40
N ASN A 70 24.18 22.95 25.93
CA ASN A 70 23.72 24.29 26.31
C ASN A 70 23.50 24.42 27.82
N ALA A 71 22.96 23.39 28.47
CA ALA A 71 22.79 23.37 29.91
C ALA A 71 24.14 23.38 30.66
N LYS A 72 25.16 22.67 30.18
CA LYS A 72 26.53 22.76 30.75
C LYS A 72 27.09 24.17 30.66
N ILE A 73 27.03 24.79 29.48
CA ILE A 73 27.53 26.16 29.25
C ILE A 73 26.82 27.13 30.20
N LYS A 74 25.50 26.98 30.37
CA LYS A 74 24.72 27.84 31.26
C LYS A 74 25.04 27.61 32.73
N ILE A 75 25.26 26.36 33.16
CA ILE A 75 25.71 26.06 34.52
C ILE A 75 27.08 26.69 34.77
N ASP A 76 28.04 26.52 33.86
CA ASP A 76 29.38 27.10 33.99
C ASP A 76 29.32 28.63 34.10
N SER A 77 28.54 29.28 33.23
CA SER A 77 28.28 30.72 33.32
C SER A 77 27.67 31.15 34.67
N LEU A 78 26.69 30.41 35.19
CA LEU A 78 26.06 30.68 36.49
C LEU A 78 27.02 30.48 37.68
N GLN A 79 28.02 29.62 37.52
CA GLN A 79 29.07 29.35 38.53
C GLN A 79 30.31 30.24 38.38
N GLY A 80 30.25 31.29 37.56
CA GLY A 80 31.36 32.22 37.38
C GLY A 80 32.42 31.73 36.39
N GLY A 81 32.05 30.92 35.41
CA GLY A 81 32.92 30.46 34.32
C GLY A 81 33.54 31.60 33.49
N TYR A 82 32.91 32.77 33.49
CA TYR A 82 33.40 33.99 32.84
C TYR A 82 34.50 34.72 33.63
N LEU A 83 34.74 34.35 34.89
CA LEU A 83 35.78 34.97 35.72
C LEU A 83 37.15 34.39 35.36
N THR A 84 38.16 35.26 35.23
CA THR A 84 39.54 34.81 35.10
C THR A 84 40.02 34.12 36.38
N ASN A 85 41.06 33.29 36.30
CA ASN A 85 41.62 32.63 37.48
C ASN A 85 42.11 33.64 38.54
N GLU A 86 42.68 34.76 38.10
CA GLU A 86 43.10 35.86 38.98
C GLU A 86 41.91 36.49 39.70
N GLN A 87 40.84 36.83 38.98
CA GLN A 87 39.61 37.36 39.58
C GLN A 87 39.01 36.38 40.59
N LYS A 88 38.96 35.08 40.26
CA LYS A 88 38.50 34.04 41.19
C LYS A 88 39.35 34.02 42.47
N GLN A 89 40.68 34.09 42.34
CA GLN A 89 41.58 34.09 43.48
C GLN A 89 41.38 35.32 44.39
N PHE A 90 41.27 36.51 43.81
CA PHE A 90 40.99 37.74 44.57
C PHE A 90 39.65 37.66 45.31
N LEU A 91 38.60 37.17 44.66
CA LEU A 91 37.29 36.99 45.28
C LEU A 91 37.29 35.93 46.40
N VAL A 92 38.06 34.85 46.25
CA VAL A 92 38.25 33.82 47.30
C VAL A 92 38.98 34.41 48.52
N ASN A 93 40.05 35.15 48.29
CA ASN A 93 40.81 35.82 49.34
C ASN A 93 39.95 36.85 50.09
N ALA A 94 39.23 37.68 49.33
CA ALA A 94 38.29 38.66 49.86
C ALA A 94 37.20 37.99 50.71
N ARG A 95 36.57 36.93 50.20
CA ARG A 95 35.57 36.14 50.92
C ARG A 95 36.09 35.63 52.26
N ALA A 96 37.28 35.04 52.28
CA ALA A 96 37.89 34.54 53.51
C ALA A 96 38.13 35.67 54.54
N GLY A 97 38.52 36.87 54.09
CA GLY A 97 38.63 38.05 54.95
C GLY A 97 37.27 38.51 55.51
N LEU A 98 36.24 38.58 54.66
CA LEU A 98 34.88 38.95 55.09
C LEU A 98 34.30 37.95 56.09
N GLU A 99 34.42 36.65 55.84
CA GLU A 99 33.94 35.59 56.74
C GLU A 99 34.63 35.67 58.11
N ARG A 100 35.95 35.88 58.15
CA ARG A 100 36.70 36.06 59.41
C ARG A 100 36.25 37.31 60.18
N ALA A 101 36.03 38.43 59.49
CA ALA A 101 35.58 39.67 60.10
C ALA A 101 34.19 39.52 60.72
N ILE A 102 33.25 38.91 59.98
CA ILE A 102 31.87 38.67 60.43
C ILE A 102 31.83 37.73 61.64
N ALA A 103 32.61 36.64 61.62
CA ALA A 103 32.63 35.66 62.71
C ALA A 103 33.21 36.21 64.02
N LYS A 104 34.28 37.01 63.97
CA LYS A 104 35.02 37.48 65.16
C LYS A 104 34.58 38.85 65.68
N ARG A 105 33.70 39.55 64.95
CA ARG A 105 33.03 40.82 65.33
C ARG A 105 33.92 41.94 65.90
N THR A 106 35.24 41.94 65.66
CA THR A 106 36.18 42.96 66.19
C THR A 106 37.44 43.21 65.34
N ARG A 107 37.58 42.64 64.14
CA ARG A 107 38.84 42.68 63.36
C ARG A 107 38.77 43.59 62.14
N TRP A 108 39.15 44.86 62.30
CA TRP A 108 39.30 45.82 61.18
C TRP A 108 40.35 45.40 60.14
N GLN A 109 41.39 44.67 60.54
CA GLN A 109 42.44 44.19 59.63
C GLN A 109 41.89 43.21 58.59
N ASP A 110 40.96 42.32 58.97
CA ASP A 110 40.33 41.37 58.05
C ASP A 110 39.43 42.08 57.03
N LEU A 111 38.71 43.14 57.44
CA LEU A 111 37.92 43.99 56.53
C LEU A 111 38.81 44.79 55.57
N LYS A 112 39.95 45.30 56.06
CA LYS A 112 40.93 46.02 55.24
C LYS A 112 41.55 45.10 54.18
N TYR A 113 41.97 43.92 54.59
CA TYR A 113 42.49 42.89 53.68
C TYR A 113 41.43 42.48 52.64
N ALA A 114 40.20 42.21 53.07
CA ALA A 114 39.13 41.86 52.15
C ALA A 114 38.88 42.97 51.12
N LYS A 115 38.91 44.23 51.54
CA LYS A 115 38.77 45.39 50.65
C LYS A 115 39.89 45.45 49.60
N GLU A 116 41.15 45.33 50.02
CA GLU A 116 42.30 45.35 49.09
C GLU A 116 42.19 44.25 48.03
N GLU A 117 41.66 43.08 48.39
CA GLU A 117 41.41 41.99 47.44
C GLU A 117 40.18 42.24 46.56
N LEU A 118 39.10 42.84 47.09
CA LEU A 118 37.93 43.23 46.30
C LEU A 118 38.29 44.29 45.24
N ASP A 119 39.10 45.28 45.59
CA ASP A 119 39.54 46.34 44.66
C ASP A 119 40.36 45.75 43.48
N LYS A 120 41.09 44.65 43.69
CA LYS A 120 41.83 43.92 42.63
C LYS A 120 40.92 43.10 41.70
N SER A 121 39.70 42.78 42.12
CA SER A 121 38.79 41.93 41.35
C SER A 121 38.20 42.62 40.12
N GLY A 122 38.21 43.97 40.09
CA GLY A 122 37.63 44.78 39.01
C GLY A 122 36.10 44.85 39.02
N PHE A 123 35.44 44.38 40.09
CA PHE A 123 34.00 44.48 40.29
C PHE A 123 33.65 45.57 41.29
N ASP A 124 32.51 46.23 41.09
CA ASP A 124 32.03 47.27 42.00
C ASP A 124 31.49 46.65 43.30
N PHE A 125 32.20 46.80 44.41
CA PHE A 125 31.73 46.40 45.74
C PHE A 125 31.42 47.61 46.62
N ILE A 126 30.58 47.39 47.65
CA ILE A 126 30.24 48.45 48.60
C ILE A 126 31.48 48.80 49.41
N GLN A 127 31.82 50.09 49.40
CA GLN A 127 32.99 50.62 50.08
C GLN A 127 32.74 50.67 51.59
N THR A 128 33.57 49.98 52.37
CA THR A 128 33.38 49.93 53.83
C THR A 128 33.63 51.29 54.49
N THR A 129 32.65 51.79 55.26
CA THR A 129 32.76 53.09 55.93
C THR A 129 33.51 52.96 57.27
N LYS A 130 34.56 53.78 57.48
CA LYS A 130 35.43 53.74 58.68
C LYS A 130 34.81 54.24 60.00
N LYS A 131 33.53 54.66 60.00
CA LYS A 131 32.94 55.43 61.12
C LYS A 131 32.19 54.57 62.15
N ASP A 132 31.67 53.41 61.76
CA ASP A 132 30.97 52.48 62.66
C ASP A 132 31.23 51.03 62.23
N TYR A 133 31.75 50.21 63.14
CA TYR A 133 32.05 48.80 62.86
C TYR A 133 30.77 47.98 62.59
N LYS A 134 29.64 48.34 63.21
CA LYS A 134 28.36 47.66 62.98
C LYS A 134 27.88 47.85 61.54
N LEU A 135 28.03 49.07 61.01
CA LEU A 135 27.73 49.39 59.62
C LEU A 135 28.69 48.66 58.66
N ALA A 136 29.98 48.65 58.98
CA ALA A 136 30.99 47.94 58.19
C ALA A 136 30.73 46.42 58.10
N LEU A 137 30.16 45.80 59.15
CA LEU A 137 29.73 44.40 59.12
C LEU A 137 28.51 44.17 58.21
N GLN A 138 27.58 45.12 58.12
CA GLN A 138 26.43 45.03 57.20
C GLN A 138 26.89 45.13 55.74
N GLU A 139 27.78 46.08 55.43
CA GLU A 139 28.40 46.23 54.12
C GLU A 139 29.22 44.97 53.75
N ALA A 140 29.97 44.40 54.71
CA ALA A 140 30.69 43.14 54.54
C ALA A 140 29.77 41.97 54.21
N GLN A 141 28.61 41.87 54.88
CA GLN A 141 27.61 40.84 54.59
C GLN A 141 27.02 41.01 53.17
N GLN A 142 26.77 42.24 52.73
CA GLN A 142 26.29 42.52 51.37
C GLN A 142 27.33 42.16 50.32
N ASN A 143 28.60 42.50 50.54
CA ASN A 143 29.70 42.12 49.66
C ASN A 143 29.89 40.59 49.64
N LEU A 144 29.80 39.91 50.78
CA LEU A 144 29.85 38.45 50.86
C LEU A 144 28.70 37.81 50.04
N ASN A 145 27.48 38.34 50.16
CA ASN A 145 26.35 37.90 49.36
C ASN A 145 26.58 38.10 47.87
N LYS A 146 27.19 39.23 47.47
CA LYS A 146 27.56 39.51 46.07
C LYS A 146 28.64 38.57 45.55
N ILE A 147 29.67 38.27 46.34
CA ILE A 147 30.69 37.25 45.99
C ILE A 147 30.04 35.88 45.83
N ASN A 148 29.16 35.50 46.76
CA ASN A 148 28.43 34.24 46.68
C ASN A 148 27.56 34.17 45.43
N ASP A 149 26.89 35.26 45.05
CA ASP A 149 26.15 35.33 43.79
C ASP A 149 27.06 35.16 42.56
N LEU A 150 28.23 35.81 42.52
CA LEU A 150 29.18 35.67 41.41
C LEU A 150 29.66 34.22 41.22
N PHE A 151 29.82 33.47 42.30
CA PHE A 151 30.18 32.04 42.28
C PHE A 151 29.00 31.08 42.11
N GLY A 152 27.78 31.59 41.95
CA GLY A 152 26.58 30.75 41.80
C GLY A 152 26.07 30.13 43.10
N ASN A 153 26.52 30.63 44.25
CA ASN A 153 26.11 30.19 45.59
C ASN A 153 24.94 30.99 46.16
N SER A 154 24.32 31.89 45.38
CA SER A 154 23.04 32.49 45.77
C SER A 154 21.91 31.46 45.60
N GLU A 155 20.92 31.48 46.49
CA GLU A 155 19.79 30.53 46.49
C GLU A 155 19.13 30.42 45.11
N THR A 156 18.85 31.56 44.47
CA THR A 156 18.25 31.61 43.12
C THR A 156 19.13 31.00 42.02
N LYS A 157 20.47 31.09 42.13
CA LYS A 157 21.39 30.45 41.16
C LYS A 157 21.55 28.97 41.47
N ILE A 158 21.60 28.58 42.74
CA ILE A 158 21.63 27.17 43.17
C ILE A 158 20.39 26.44 42.63
N GLU A 159 19.19 27.00 42.81
CA GLU A 159 17.94 26.43 42.28
C GLU A 159 18.00 26.25 40.75
N LYS A 160 18.43 27.29 40.02
CA LYS A 160 18.59 27.22 38.56
C LYS A 160 19.60 26.16 38.14
N ILE A 161 20.77 26.11 38.79
CA ILE A 161 21.81 25.11 38.53
C ILE A 161 21.27 23.70 38.78
N ASN A 162 20.57 23.49 39.90
CA ASN A 162 19.99 22.20 40.24
C ASN A 162 18.93 21.77 39.21
N SER A 163 18.04 22.68 38.79
CA SER A 163 17.05 22.37 37.74
C SER A 163 17.71 21.98 36.40
N LEU A 164 18.82 22.64 36.04
CA LEU A 164 19.56 22.35 34.81
C LEU A 164 20.27 20.99 34.92
N ARG A 165 20.86 20.69 36.09
CA ARG A 165 21.49 19.40 36.37
C ARG A 165 20.49 18.24 36.34
N GLU A 166 19.32 18.44 36.94
CA GLU A 166 18.23 17.45 36.90
C GLU A 166 17.75 17.22 35.47
N ARG A 167 17.51 18.29 34.71
CA ARG A 167 17.13 18.20 33.29
C ARG A 167 18.17 17.46 32.47
N MET A 168 19.45 17.77 32.65
CA MET A 168 20.56 17.07 31.98
C MET A 168 20.61 15.59 32.37
N SER A 169 20.43 15.26 33.65
CA SER A 169 20.40 13.88 34.14
C SER A 169 19.29 13.08 33.48
N ASN A 170 18.08 13.65 33.42
CA ASN A 170 16.92 13.05 32.78
C ASN A 170 17.17 12.82 31.27
N LEU A 171 17.69 13.81 30.55
CA LEU A 171 18.03 13.65 29.14
C LEU A 171 19.13 12.59 28.91
N ARG A 172 20.17 12.56 29.75
CA ARG A 172 21.21 11.51 29.66
C ARG A 172 20.62 10.12 29.87
N LYS A 173 19.70 9.96 30.81
CA LYS A 173 18.97 8.71 31.04
C LYS A 173 18.13 8.32 29.83
N ASP A 174 17.36 9.26 29.27
CA ASP A 174 16.54 9.01 28.08
C ASP A 174 17.39 8.64 26.85
N LEU A 175 18.62 9.16 26.77
CA LEU A 175 19.62 8.83 25.76
C LEU A 175 20.40 7.53 26.01
N GLY A 176 20.32 6.96 27.23
CA GLY A 176 21.11 5.80 27.66
C GLY A 176 22.58 6.10 27.93
N ILE A 177 22.96 7.35 28.15
CA ILE A 177 24.36 7.76 28.38
C ILE A 177 24.75 7.52 29.85
N GLY A 178 25.78 6.69 30.08
CA GLY A 178 26.36 6.48 31.41
C GLY A 178 25.50 5.66 32.38
N CYS A 179 24.49 4.95 31.86
CA CYS A 179 23.55 4.14 32.63
C CYS A 179 23.84 2.66 32.38
N ILE A 180 24.53 1.99 33.31
CA ILE A 180 24.81 0.55 33.21
C ILE A 180 23.57 -0.21 33.71
N GLY A 181 22.98 -1.08 32.87
CA GLY A 181 21.83 -1.92 33.23
C GLY A 181 20.46 -1.24 33.12
N CYS A 182 20.41 -0.01 32.66
CA CYS A 182 19.17 0.67 32.29
C CYS A 182 18.71 0.08 30.96
N GLY A 183 17.43 -0.28 30.81
CA GLY A 183 16.88 -0.89 29.60
C GLY A 183 17.05 -0.03 28.34
N GLU A 184 16.34 -0.39 27.27
CA GLU A 184 16.46 0.33 26.00
C GLU A 184 16.28 1.85 26.16
N PRO A 185 17.13 2.67 25.52
CA PRO A 185 17.05 4.12 25.63
C PRO A 185 15.70 4.60 25.11
N LYS A 186 15.02 5.46 25.89
CA LYS A 186 13.72 6.03 25.49
C LYS A 186 13.81 6.82 24.18
N ILE A 187 14.95 7.47 23.94
CA ILE A 187 15.28 8.12 22.68
C ILE A 187 16.27 7.21 21.95
N PRO A 188 15.79 6.34 21.04
CA PRO A 188 16.65 5.39 20.36
C PRO A 188 17.67 6.10 19.47
N HIS A 189 18.74 5.38 19.12
CA HIS A 189 19.77 5.88 18.20
C HIS A 189 19.21 6.18 16.82
N THR A 190 18.37 5.28 16.32
CA THR A 190 17.77 5.37 15.00
C THR A 190 16.26 5.19 15.07
N ILE A 191 15.57 5.75 14.10
CA ILE A 191 14.12 5.61 13.92
C ILE A 191 13.82 5.23 12.48
N ARG A 192 12.71 4.52 12.27
CA ARG A 192 12.16 4.31 10.93
C ARG A 192 11.33 5.52 10.52
N GLN A 193 11.74 6.19 9.44
CA GLN A 193 11.02 7.34 8.90
C GLN A 193 10.89 7.21 7.39
N ASN A 194 9.80 7.74 6.85
CA ASN A 194 9.64 7.89 5.40
C ASN A 194 10.50 9.05 4.93
N VAL A 195 11.55 8.75 4.17
CA VAL A 195 12.50 9.74 3.64
C VAL A 195 12.21 9.92 2.16
N PRO A 196 12.15 11.16 1.65
CA PRO A 196 12.02 11.40 0.21
C PRO A 196 13.29 10.89 -0.50
N ILE A 197 13.13 10.04 -1.52
CA ILE A 197 14.23 9.43 -2.27
C ILE A 197 14.31 9.87 -3.73
N GLY A 198 13.31 10.60 -4.21
CA GLY A 198 13.27 11.10 -5.57
C GLY A 198 11.91 11.69 -5.92
N GLU A 199 11.72 11.93 -7.20
CA GLU A 199 10.49 12.45 -7.78
C GLU A 199 10.07 11.57 -8.95
N ILE A 200 8.76 11.37 -9.11
CA ILE A 200 8.17 10.66 -10.24
C ILE A 200 7.07 11.52 -10.85
N GLU A 201 6.98 11.50 -12.17
CA GLU A 201 5.82 12.02 -12.86
C GLU A 201 4.67 11.00 -12.75
N ARG A 202 3.48 11.46 -12.38
CA ARG A 202 2.28 10.64 -12.28
C ARG A 202 1.14 11.30 -13.04
N ASN A 203 0.37 10.49 -13.76
CA ASN A 203 -0.95 10.87 -14.20
C ASN A 203 -1.93 10.50 -13.09
N ILE A 204 -2.59 11.50 -12.52
CA ILE A 204 -3.54 11.34 -11.44
C ILE A 204 -4.95 11.68 -11.90
N ARG A 205 -5.94 11.12 -11.20
CA ARG A 205 -7.36 11.39 -11.40
C ARG A 205 -7.85 12.19 -10.22
N ILE A 206 -8.29 13.43 -10.43
CA ILE A 206 -8.90 14.26 -9.40
C ILE A 206 -10.41 14.20 -9.58
N LEU A 207 -11.13 13.96 -8.48
CA LEU A 207 -12.58 14.06 -8.48
C LEU A 207 -12.98 15.54 -8.54
N GLY A 208 -13.67 15.92 -9.62
CA GLY A 208 -14.17 17.25 -9.87
C GLY A 208 -15.53 17.53 -9.24
N ALA A 209 -16.23 18.52 -9.78
CA ALA A 209 -17.57 18.87 -9.31
C ALA A 209 -18.59 17.77 -9.64
N LYS A 210 -19.67 17.72 -8.85
CA LYS A 210 -20.86 16.92 -9.17
C LYS A 210 -21.50 17.44 -10.46
N VAL A 211 -21.85 16.53 -11.36
CA VAL A 211 -22.40 16.82 -12.67
C VAL A 211 -23.89 16.47 -12.71
N PRO A 212 -24.77 17.33 -13.26
CA PRO A 212 -26.18 17.01 -13.44
C PRO A 212 -26.37 15.80 -14.37
N VAL A 213 -27.29 14.90 -14.01
CA VAL A 213 -27.65 13.73 -14.83
C VAL A 213 -28.07 14.14 -16.26
N SER A 214 -28.71 15.30 -16.42
CA SER A 214 -29.14 15.83 -17.72
C SER A 214 -28.00 16.09 -18.71
N GLU A 215 -26.77 16.25 -18.23
CA GLU A 215 -25.56 16.48 -19.02
C GLU A 215 -24.83 15.19 -19.39
N ILE A 216 -25.20 14.07 -18.76
CA ILE A 216 -24.64 12.74 -19.00
C ILE A 216 -25.40 12.08 -20.16
N GLN A 217 -24.81 12.04 -21.36
CA GLN A 217 -25.39 11.43 -22.57
C GLN A 217 -24.31 10.70 -23.38
N GLY A 218 -24.52 9.42 -23.72
CA GLY A 218 -23.60 8.68 -24.58
C GLY A 218 -23.61 7.18 -24.35
N ASN A 219 -22.64 6.48 -24.95
CA ASN A 219 -22.30 5.12 -24.55
C ASN A 219 -21.23 5.16 -23.46
N PHE A 220 -21.27 4.19 -22.55
CA PHE A 220 -20.48 4.16 -21.35
C PHE A 220 -19.76 2.83 -21.19
N SER A 221 -18.45 2.83 -21.06
CA SER A 221 -17.74 1.65 -20.55
C SER A 221 -17.83 1.60 -19.02
N LEU A 222 -18.13 0.44 -18.44
CA LEU A 222 -18.01 0.16 -17.01
C LEU A 222 -16.65 -0.47 -16.75
N THR A 223 -15.95 -0.06 -15.69
CA THR A 223 -14.70 -0.71 -15.26
C THR A 223 -14.78 -1.04 -13.77
N SER A 224 -14.58 -2.31 -13.41
CA SER A 224 -14.69 -2.79 -12.03
C SER A 224 -13.37 -2.65 -11.27
N ASN A 225 -13.23 -1.55 -10.53
CA ASN A 225 -12.10 -1.36 -9.63
C ASN A 225 -12.56 -0.82 -8.27
N SER A 226 -11.89 -1.28 -7.22
CA SER A 226 -12.02 -0.65 -5.90
C SER A 226 -11.26 0.67 -5.89
N TYR A 227 -11.91 1.74 -5.44
CA TYR A 227 -11.31 3.07 -5.38
C TYR A 227 -11.43 3.68 -3.99
N TYR A 228 -10.42 4.48 -3.68
CA TYR A 228 -10.36 5.33 -2.51
C TYR A 228 -10.25 6.78 -2.95
N LEU A 229 -10.89 7.67 -2.21
CA LEU A 229 -10.72 9.11 -2.33
C LEU A 229 -9.75 9.58 -1.26
N ILE A 230 -8.70 10.29 -1.67
CA ILE A 230 -7.71 10.83 -0.74
C ILE A 230 -8.28 12.09 -0.10
N LYS A 231 -8.47 12.05 1.23
CA LYS A 231 -9.09 13.13 2.02
C LYS A 231 -8.15 14.30 2.30
N LYS A 232 -6.85 14.08 2.22
CA LYS A 232 -5.81 15.09 2.46
C LYS A 232 -4.51 14.69 1.79
N ASN A 233 -3.71 15.68 1.40
CA ASN A 233 -2.38 15.47 0.84
C ASN A 233 -1.56 14.50 1.72
N HIS A 234 -1.05 13.43 1.13
CA HIS A 234 -0.27 12.42 1.84
C HIS A 234 0.81 11.81 0.95
N ARG A 235 2.06 12.11 1.28
CA ARG A 235 3.25 11.62 0.56
C ARG A 235 3.17 11.97 -0.92
N ARG A 236 2.90 10.96 -1.76
CA ARG A 236 2.81 11.09 -3.22
C ARG A 236 1.41 11.41 -3.73
N PHE A 237 0.39 11.32 -2.87
CA PHE A 237 -1.01 11.47 -3.21
C PHE A 237 -1.55 12.86 -2.84
N LEU A 238 -2.43 13.39 -3.67
CA LEU A 238 -3.09 14.68 -3.45
C LEU A 238 -4.51 14.52 -2.90
N GLU A 239 -4.98 15.53 -2.20
CA GLU A 239 -6.39 15.65 -1.81
C GLU A 239 -7.31 15.60 -3.02
N ASN A 240 -8.45 14.92 -2.87
CA ASN A 240 -9.42 14.59 -3.93
C ASN A 240 -8.88 13.70 -5.06
N GLU A 241 -7.69 13.11 -4.90
CA GLU A 241 -7.19 12.09 -5.83
C GLU A 241 -8.01 10.80 -5.67
N LEU A 242 -8.50 10.28 -6.79
CA LEU A 242 -9.13 8.98 -6.91
C LEU A 242 -8.05 7.92 -7.20
N VAL A 243 -7.80 7.05 -6.23
CA VAL A 243 -6.68 6.09 -6.21
C VAL A 243 -7.22 4.66 -6.15
N SER A 244 -6.61 3.73 -6.89
CA SER A 244 -7.01 2.32 -6.83
C SER A 244 -6.73 1.72 -5.45
N GLY A 245 -7.53 0.72 -5.05
CA GLY A 245 -7.33 0.04 -3.77
C GLY A 245 -5.95 -0.64 -3.65
N ASP A 246 -5.38 -1.11 -4.76
CA ASP A 246 -4.04 -1.70 -4.78
C ASP A 246 -2.95 -0.65 -4.52
N ASP A 247 -3.02 0.51 -5.18
CA ASP A 247 -2.08 1.61 -4.97
C ASP A 247 -2.14 2.15 -3.53
N VAL A 248 -3.35 2.22 -2.95
CA VAL A 248 -3.50 2.59 -1.54
C VAL A 248 -2.81 1.57 -0.63
N ARG A 249 -3.04 0.26 -0.85
CA ARG A 249 -2.46 -0.80 -0.02
C ARG A 249 -0.94 -0.88 -0.14
N GLU A 250 -0.39 -0.60 -1.31
CA GLU A 250 1.05 -0.64 -1.54
C GLU A 250 1.77 0.56 -0.91
N HIS A 251 1.17 1.74 -0.92
CA HIS A 251 1.88 2.99 -0.62
C HIS A 251 1.39 3.75 0.61
N ILE A 252 0.21 3.43 1.13
CA ILE A 252 -0.31 3.95 2.39
C ILE A 252 -0.25 2.83 3.41
N TYR A 253 0.37 3.12 4.56
CA TYR A 253 0.49 2.13 5.62
C TYR A 253 -0.91 1.79 6.15
N ARG A 254 -1.20 0.51 6.41
CA ARG A 254 -2.55 0.02 6.71
C ARG A 254 -3.27 0.80 7.81
N PHE A 255 -2.53 1.25 8.84
CA PHE A 255 -3.07 2.01 9.97
C PHE A 255 -3.32 3.49 9.66
N ASP A 256 -2.77 4.02 8.56
CA ASP A 256 -2.98 5.40 8.10
C ASP A 256 -4.13 5.52 7.12
N ILE A 257 -4.59 4.41 6.51
CA ILE A 257 -5.60 4.42 5.44
C ILE A 257 -6.86 5.15 5.87
N GLU A 258 -7.44 4.81 7.03
CA GLU A 258 -8.69 5.45 7.51
C GLU A 258 -8.54 6.95 7.76
N ASN A 259 -7.33 7.44 8.04
CA ASN A 259 -7.06 8.85 8.31
C ASN A 259 -6.75 9.66 7.04
N VAL A 260 -6.37 9.00 5.95
CA VAL A 260 -5.85 9.63 4.73
C VAL A 260 -6.79 9.41 3.55
N ALA A 261 -7.49 8.29 3.52
CA ALA A 261 -8.29 7.84 2.41
C ALA A 261 -9.68 7.43 2.89
N GLU A 262 -10.67 7.63 2.03
CA GLU A 262 -12.03 7.16 2.22
C GLU A 262 -12.31 6.10 1.18
N PHE A 263 -12.80 4.95 1.62
CA PHE A 263 -13.26 3.93 0.71
C PHE A 263 -14.56 4.39 0.06
N VAL A 264 -14.51 4.68 -1.25
CA VAL A 264 -15.66 5.25 -1.95
C VAL A 264 -16.43 4.21 -2.76
N ALA A 265 -15.80 3.09 -3.16
CA ALA A 265 -16.53 1.92 -3.62
C ALA A 265 -15.66 0.66 -3.83
N SER A 266 -16.31 -0.51 -3.67
CA SER A 266 -15.77 -1.85 -3.95
C SER A 266 -15.77 -2.18 -5.43
N ASN A 267 -16.77 -1.68 -6.15
CA ASN A 267 -17.04 -1.92 -7.57
C ASN A 267 -17.35 -0.61 -8.30
N SER A 268 -16.71 0.49 -7.91
CA SER A 268 -16.98 1.81 -8.48
C SER A 268 -16.73 1.78 -9.97
N TYR A 269 -17.71 2.26 -10.71
CA TYR A 269 -17.66 2.26 -12.16
C TYR A 269 -17.13 3.61 -12.64
N THR A 270 -16.04 3.59 -13.38
CA THR A 270 -15.68 4.74 -14.21
C THR A 270 -16.50 4.64 -15.49
N LEU A 271 -17.31 5.67 -15.74
CA LEU A 271 -18.11 5.83 -16.94
C LEU A 271 -17.33 6.69 -17.94
N VAL A 272 -17.00 6.14 -19.11
CA VAL A 272 -16.35 6.91 -20.18
C VAL A 272 -17.38 7.23 -21.26
N MET A 273 -17.62 8.50 -21.54
CA MET A 273 -18.48 8.87 -22.67
C MET A 273 -17.73 8.72 -23.99
N THR A 274 -18.29 7.90 -24.89
CA THR A 274 -17.68 7.61 -26.19
C THR A 274 -17.52 8.84 -27.09
N ASP A 275 -18.36 9.84 -26.92
CA ASP A 275 -18.51 10.91 -27.91
C ASP A 275 -17.46 12.02 -27.72
N ASN A 276 -16.96 12.18 -26.48
CA ASN A 276 -16.00 13.22 -26.13
C ASN A 276 -14.87 12.74 -25.21
N ASN A 277 -14.77 11.43 -24.96
CA ASN A 277 -13.80 10.79 -24.05
C ASN A 277 -13.80 11.36 -22.62
N LYS A 278 -14.85 12.09 -22.20
CA LYS A 278 -14.97 12.55 -20.82
C LYS A 278 -15.24 11.36 -19.90
N ARG A 279 -14.57 11.38 -18.75
CA ARG A 279 -14.65 10.32 -17.73
C ARG A 279 -15.40 10.83 -16.52
N TYR A 280 -16.30 10.01 -16.00
CA TYR A 280 -17.08 10.29 -14.81
C TYR A 280 -16.94 9.16 -13.81
N PHE A 281 -16.85 9.51 -12.53
CA PHE A 281 -16.93 8.58 -11.43
C PHE A 281 -18.36 8.52 -10.91
N VAL A 282 -18.85 7.29 -10.66
CA VAL A 282 -20.17 7.07 -10.08
C VAL A 282 -20.05 6.35 -8.75
N GLN A 283 -20.69 6.92 -7.73
CA GLN A 283 -20.68 6.41 -6.38
C GLN A 283 -22.01 5.71 -6.07
N ASN A 284 -22.23 4.47 -6.53
CA ASN A 284 -23.32 3.61 -6.00
C ASN A 284 -23.32 2.16 -6.51
N VAL A 285 -23.90 1.25 -5.71
CA VAL A 285 -24.26 -0.15 -6.04
C VAL A 285 -25.41 -0.20 -7.07
N SER A 286 -26.24 0.85 -7.14
CA SER A 286 -27.43 0.89 -7.99
C SER A 286 -27.16 0.84 -9.50
N ILE A 287 -25.93 1.10 -9.94
CA ILE A 287 -25.57 1.03 -11.36
C ILE A 287 -25.29 -0.41 -11.82
N GLU A 288 -24.96 -1.33 -10.90
CA GLU A 288 -24.84 -2.77 -11.19
C GLU A 288 -26.22 -3.38 -11.51
N ASP A 289 -27.21 -3.07 -10.67
CA ASP A 289 -28.61 -3.43 -10.89
C ASP A 289 -29.13 -2.83 -12.20
N PHE A 290 -28.80 -1.57 -12.46
CA PHE A 290 -29.16 -0.88 -13.70
C PHE A 290 -28.54 -1.52 -14.94
N ALA A 291 -27.23 -1.81 -14.91
CA ALA A 291 -26.51 -2.46 -16.00
C ALA A 291 -27.08 -3.86 -16.29
N THR A 292 -27.45 -4.58 -15.23
CA THR A 292 -28.07 -5.91 -15.32
C THR A 292 -29.45 -5.84 -15.97
N ASP A 293 -30.28 -4.86 -15.58
CA ASP A 293 -31.60 -4.65 -16.15
C ASP A 293 -31.52 -4.22 -17.63
N LEU A 294 -30.54 -3.38 -18.00
CA LEU A 294 -30.32 -2.98 -19.40
C LEU A 294 -29.94 -4.18 -20.27
N VAL A 295 -28.97 -5.00 -19.84
CA VAL A 295 -28.55 -6.20 -20.59
C VAL A 295 -29.71 -7.19 -20.72
N LYS A 296 -30.52 -7.34 -19.66
CA LYS A 296 -31.71 -8.18 -19.70
C LYS A 296 -32.73 -7.67 -20.72
N ASN A 297 -32.99 -6.37 -20.77
CA ASN A 297 -33.92 -5.75 -21.72
C ASN A 297 -33.40 -5.83 -23.16
N GLN A 298 -32.13 -5.50 -23.41
CA GLN A 298 -31.50 -5.61 -24.73
C GLN A 298 -31.48 -7.05 -25.23
N PHE A 299 -31.12 -8.01 -24.38
CA PHE A 299 -31.18 -9.42 -24.71
C PHE A 299 -32.60 -9.85 -25.05
N GLN A 300 -33.61 -9.45 -24.27
CA GLN A 300 -35.01 -9.80 -24.54
C GLN A 300 -35.49 -9.21 -25.87
N ASN A 301 -35.10 -7.97 -26.19
CA ASN A 301 -35.40 -7.35 -27.47
C ASN A 301 -34.81 -8.14 -28.63
N ILE A 302 -33.54 -8.54 -28.52
CA ILE A 302 -32.86 -9.37 -29.53
C ILE A 302 -33.50 -10.75 -29.66
N VAL A 303 -33.86 -11.40 -28.55
CA VAL A 303 -34.58 -12.68 -28.57
C VAL A 303 -35.87 -12.55 -29.37
N ASN A 304 -36.62 -11.48 -29.15
CA ASN A 304 -37.88 -11.23 -29.85
C ASN A 304 -37.67 -10.85 -31.32
N SER A 305 -36.73 -9.94 -31.63
CA SER A 305 -36.52 -9.42 -32.98
C SER A 305 -35.88 -10.45 -33.92
N GLU A 306 -34.97 -11.26 -33.39
CA GLU A 306 -34.23 -12.28 -34.16
C GLU A 306 -34.87 -13.67 -34.10
N ASN A 307 -36.05 -13.79 -33.47
CA ASN A 307 -36.77 -15.04 -33.26
C ASN A 307 -35.90 -16.14 -32.65
N LEU A 308 -35.11 -15.79 -31.62
CA LEU A 308 -34.27 -16.75 -30.93
C LEU A 308 -35.13 -17.66 -30.04
N VAL A 309 -34.88 -18.97 -30.09
CA VAL A 309 -35.59 -19.93 -29.25
C VAL A 309 -34.73 -20.31 -28.07
N ILE A 310 -35.23 -20.06 -26.86
CA ILE A 310 -34.58 -20.40 -25.59
C ILE A 310 -35.20 -21.68 -25.03
N THR A 311 -34.37 -22.69 -24.76
CA THR A 311 -34.82 -23.97 -24.20
C THR A 311 -34.01 -24.33 -22.96
N ASN A 312 -34.64 -25.00 -22.00
CA ASN A 312 -33.97 -25.50 -20.79
C ASN A 312 -33.91 -27.02 -20.84
N SER A 313 -32.71 -27.58 -20.72
CA SER A 313 -32.49 -29.03 -20.71
C SER A 313 -31.30 -29.39 -19.84
N ASN A 314 -31.42 -30.43 -19.01
CA ASN A 314 -30.32 -30.97 -18.19
C ASN A 314 -29.57 -29.91 -17.37
N ARG A 315 -30.31 -28.99 -16.71
CA ARG A 315 -29.78 -27.86 -15.93
C ARG A 315 -28.93 -26.86 -16.73
N LYS A 316 -29.05 -26.86 -18.05
CA LYS A 316 -28.45 -25.89 -18.96
C LYS A 316 -29.55 -25.16 -19.72
N THR A 317 -29.35 -23.87 -19.96
CA THR A 317 -30.18 -23.08 -20.86
C THR A 317 -29.47 -23.01 -22.21
N PHE A 318 -30.22 -23.20 -23.28
CA PHE A 318 -29.74 -23.15 -24.66
C PHE A 318 -30.41 -22.01 -25.38
N VAL A 319 -29.67 -21.40 -26.29
CA VAL A 319 -30.19 -20.45 -27.27
C VAL A 319 -30.01 -21.03 -28.66
N SER A 320 -31.02 -20.91 -29.49
CA SER A 320 -31.03 -21.47 -30.84
C SER A 320 -31.57 -20.49 -31.87
N LYS A 321 -30.98 -20.55 -33.06
CA LYS A 321 -31.39 -19.82 -34.27
C LYS A 321 -31.17 -20.71 -35.48
N ASN A 322 -32.17 -20.83 -36.36
CA ASN A 322 -32.07 -21.59 -37.61
C ASN A 322 -31.50 -23.02 -37.42
N ASN A 323 -32.01 -23.75 -36.42
CA ASN A 323 -31.58 -25.11 -36.03
C ASN A 323 -30.13 -25.23 -35.51
N VAL A 324 -29.42 -24.13 -35.30
CA VAL A 324 -28.11 -24.11 -34.64
C VAL A 324 -28.31 -23.68 -33.19
N GLN A 325 -27.74 -24.44 -32.25
CA GLN A 325 -27.87 -24.18 -30.82
C GLN A 325 -26.52 -24.12 -30.11
N CYS A 326 -26.47 -23.34 -29.03
CA CYS A 326 -25.36 -23.32 -28.07
C CYS A 326 -25.88 -23.05 -26.65
N VAL A 327 -25.05 -23.29 -25.63
CA VAL A 327 -25.42 -22.97 -24.24
C VAL A 327 -25.47 -21.46 -24.05
N LEU A 328 -26.61 -20.97 -23.53
CA LEU A 328 -26.79 -19.58 -23.12
C LEU A 328 -26.05 -19.33 -21.80
N SER A 329 -24.77 -18.99 -21.94
CA SER A 329 -23.94 -18.49 -20.84
C SER A 329 -24.02 -16.96 -20.74
N ASP A 330 -23.52 -16.38 -19.64
CA ASP A 330 -23.49 -14.92 -19.45
C ASP A 330 -22.74 -14.21 -20.59
N TYR A 331 -21.64 -14.79 -21.07
CA TYR A 331 -20.90 -14.28 -22.23
C TYR A 331 -21.73 -14.32 -23.52
N VAL A 332 -22.39 -15.45 -23.81
CA VAL A 332 -23.25 -15.57 -25.00
C VAL A 332 -24.42 -14.59 -24.90
N LYS A 333 -25.01 -14.44 -23.71
CA LYS A 333 -26.08 -13.48 -23.43
C LYS A 333 -25.63 -12.03 -23.65
N MET A 334 -24.42 -11.68 -23.21
CA MET A 334 -23.82 -10.36 -23.42
C MET A 334 -23.55 -10.09 -24.90
N GLN A 335 -22.92 -11.02 -25.63
CA GLN A 335 -22.69 -10.90 -27.07
C GLN A 335 -24.01 -10.74 -27.85
N LEU A 336 -25.05 -11.49 -27.46
CA LEU A 336 -26.37 -11.36 -28.03
C LEU A 336 -27.02 -10.01 -27.70
N ALA A 337 -26.91 -9.52 -26.46
CA ALA A 337 -27.40 -8.19 -26.08
C ALA A 337 -26.70 -7.06 -26.87
N GLN A 338 -25.45 -7.26 -27.27
CA GLN A 338 -24.67 -6.37 -28.15
C GLN A 338 -25.03 -6.52 -29.65
N GLY A 339 -25.96 -7.40 -30.01
CA GLY A 339 -26.39 -7.64 -31.39
C GLY A 339 -25.52 -8.61 -32.18
N ASN A 340 -24.52 -9.26 -31.57
CA ASN A 340 -23.69 -10.27 -32.24
C ASN A 340 -24.41 -11.62 -32.26
N ILE A 341 -25.24 -11.84 -33.28
CA ILE A 341 -26.03 -13.08 -33.42
C ILE A 341 -25.18 -14.27 -33.88
N ASP A 342 -24.09 -14.01 -34.60
CA ASP A 342 -23.20 -15.05 -35.13
C ASP A 342 -22.50 -15.84 -34.02
N ILE A 343 -22.49 -15.36 -32.78
CA ILE A 343 -21.91 -16.05 -31.63
C ILE A 343 -22.51 -17.45 -31.41
N ILE A 344 -23.80 -17.64 -31.73
CA ILE A 344 -24.48 -18.93 -31.62
C ILE A 344 -23.81 -19.94 -32.57
N LYS A 345 -23.60 -19.54 -33.82
CA LYS A 345 -22.99 -20.37 -34.87
C LYS A 345 -21.52 -20.62 -34.60
N GLN A 346 -20.77 -19.60 -34.18
CA GLN A 346 -19.35 -19.72 -33.83
C GLN A 346 -19.15 -20.73 -32.69
N THR A 347 -19.91 -20.58 -31.61
CA THR A 347 -19.81 -21.48 -30.45
C THR A 347 -20.22 -22.91 -30.81
N SER A 348 -21.31 -23.08 -31.56
CA SER A 348 -21.79 -24.39 -32.01
C SER A 348 -20.76 -25.11 -32.90
N ASN A 349 -20.17 -24.39 -33.86
CA ASN A 349 -19.13 -24.93 -34.73
C ASN A 349 -17.89 -25.36 -33.95
N SER A 350 -17.42 -24.53 -33.00
CA SER A 350 -16.30 -24.89 -32.13
C SER A 350 -16.56 -26.20 -31.37
N VAL A 351 -17.76 -26.36 -30.79
CA VAL A 351 -18.14 -27.56 -30.04
C VAL A 351 -18.21 -28.78 -30.94
N ASN A 352 -18.81 -28.65 -32.12
CA ASN A 352 -18.88 -29.75 -33.09
C ASN A 352 -17.50 -30.19 -33.55
N SER A 353 -16.62 -29.25 -33.90
CA SER A 353 -15.23 -29.55 -34.25
C SER A 353 -14.50 -30.23 -33.09
N TYR A 354 -14.69 -29.76 -31.86
CA TYR A 354 -14.04 -30.38 -30.69
C TYR A 354 -14.50 -31.83 -30.50
N ASN A 355 -15.80 -32.08 -30.55
CA ASN A 355 -16.34 -33.44 -30.38
C ASN A 355 -15.79 -34.40 -31.44
N GLN A 356 -15.71 -33.96 -32.70
CA GLN A 356 -15.14 -34.78 -33.79
C GLN A 356 -13.67 -35.15 -33.55
N ILE A 357 -12.85 -34.19 -33.09
CA ILE A 357 -11.43 -34.46 -32.80
C ILE A 357 -11.28 -35.27 -31.51
N TYR A 358 -12.12 -35.01 -30.51
CA TYR A 358 -12.14 -35.73 -29.24
C TYR A 358 -12.38 -37.23 -29.45
N ASP A 359 -13.37 -37.58 -30.27
CA ASP A 359 -13.68 -38.99 -30.58
C ASP A 359 -12.50 -39.72 -31.24
N GLN A 360 -11.72 -39.01 -32.05
CA GLN A 360 -10.49 -39.54 -32.63
C GLN A 360 -9.38 -39.66 -31.59
N ALA A 361 -9.19 -38.62 -30.78
CA ALA A 361 -8.13 -38.54 -29.77
C ALA A 361 -8.29 -39.59 -28.67
N ILE A 362 -9.51 -39.88 -28.22
CA ILE A 362 -9.79 -40.92 -27.22
C ILE A 362 -9.44 -42.32 -27.75
N LYS A 363 -9.77 -42.62 -29.01
CA LYS A 363 -9.36 -43.89 -29.64
C LYS A 363 -7.84 -44.02 -29.69
N GLN A 364 -7.13 -42.94 -29.99
CA GLN A 364 -5.66 -42.92 -29.97
C GLN A 364 -5.09 -43.06 -28.55
N LEU A 365 -5.71 -42.42 -27.55
CA LEU A 365 -5.31 -42.52 -26.15
C LEU A 365 -5.43 -43.96 -25.63
N ASP A 366 -6.48 -44.68 -26.01
CA ASP A 366 -6.65 -46.10 -25.68
C ASP A 366 -5.53 -46.97 -26.27
N LEU A 367 -5.16 -46.73 -27.53
CA LEU A 367 -4.03 -47.42 -28.17
C LEU A 367 -2.70 -47.16 -27.43
N VAL A 368 -2.39 -45.88 -27.16
CA VAL A 368 -1.17 -45.50 -26.42
C VAL A 368 -1.15 -46.11 -25.01
N THR A 369 -2.30 -46.17 -24.33
CA THR A 369 -2.43 -46.80 -23.01
C THR A 369 -2.13 -48.30 -23.06
N LYS A 370 -2.61 -49.01 -24.09
CA LYS A 370 -2.29 -50.44 -24.31
C LYS A 370 -0.80 -50.69 -24.55
N HIS A 371 -0.10 -49.75 -25.20
CA HIS A 371 1.36 -49.83 -25.33
C HIS A 371 2.07 -49.60 -24.00
N TYR A 372 1.65 -48.58 -23.23
CA TYR A 372 2.18 -48.31 -21.90
C TYR A 372 2.02 -49.50 -20.95
N GLN A 373 0.86 -50.17 -20.98
CA GLN A 373 0.62 -51.39 -20.20
C GLN A 373 1.55 -52.54 -20.62
N ALA A 374 1.78 -52.75 -21.92
CA ALA A 374 2.73 -53.77 -22.37
C ALA A 374 4.17 -53.48 -21.94
N TYR A 375 4.56 -52.20 -21.91
CA TYR A 375 5.84 -51.79 -21.33
C TYR A 375 5.92 -52.11 -19.83
N ARG A 376 4.89 -51.72 -19.05
CA ARG A 376 4.80 -52.03 -17.61
C ARG A 376 4.86 -53.53 -17.33
N ASN A 377 4.21 -54.34 -18.17
CA ASN A 377 4.16 -55.79 -18.05
C ASN A 377 5.39 -56.50 -18.65
N ARG A 378 6.40 -55.75 -19.13
CA ARG A 378 7.64 -56.28 -19.74
C ARG A 378 7.39 -57.17 -20.97
N THR A 379 6.29 -56.95 -21.69
CA THR A 379 5.93 -57.67 -22.94
C THR A 379 6.14 -56.80 -24.18
N MET A 380 6.98 -55.76 -24.07
CA MET A 380 7.29 -54.84 -25.16
C MET A 380 8.31 -55.47 -26.13
N THR A 381 8.00 -55.43 -27.42
CA THR A 381 8.91 -55.84 -28.51
C THR A 381 9.38 -54.61 -29.29
N GLU A 382 10.46 -54.73 -30.07
CA GLU A 382 10.98 -53.62 -30.89
C GLU A 382 9.95 -53.13 -31.93
N SER A 383 9.27 -54.06 -32.61
CA SER A 383 8.18 -53.74 -33.54
C SER A 383 7.05 -52.97 -32.85
N ARG A 384 6.67 -53.40 -31.64
CA ARG A 384 5.63 -52.72 -30.84
C ARG A 384 6.07 -51.35 -30.34
N LEU A 385 7.36 -51.16 -30.04
CA LEU A 385 7.94 -49.86 -29.69
C LEU A 385 7.89 -48.88 -30.87
N SER A 386 8.18 -49.35 -32.10
CA SER A 386 8.05 -48.54 -33.32
C SER A 386 6.60 -48.09 -33.56
N THR A 387 5.63 -49.00 -33.39
CA THR A 387 4.20 -48.67 -33.45
C THR A 387 3.79 -47.67 -32.37
N TRP A 388 4.25 -47.88 -31.12
CA TRP A 388 3.97 -46.96 -30.01
C TRP A 388 4.43 -45.54 -30.30
N LYS A 389 5.65 -45.37 -30.83
CA LYS A 389 6.20 -44.08 -31.25
C LYS A 389 5.31 -43.36 -32.27
N ASN A 390 4.79 -44.10 -33.26
CA ASN A 390 3.90 -43.52 -34.27
C ASN A 390 2.53 -43.13 -33.70
N ASP A 391 1.97 -43.93 -32.80
CA ASP A 391 0.67 -43.65 -32.19
C ASP A 391 0.76 -42.50 -31.16
N ILE A 392 1.89 -42.34 -30.46
CA ILE A 392 2.17 -41.14 -29.65
C ILE A 392 2.15 -39.88 -30.53
N ARG A 393 2.79 -39.90 -31.71
CA ARG A 393 2.77 -38.74 -32.63
C ARG A 393 1.38 -38.41 -33.15
N LYS A 394 0.54 -39.43 -33.42
CA LYS A 394 -0.87 -39.23 -33.82
C LYS A 394 -1.71 -38.68 -32.67
N LEU A 395 -1.50 -39.17 -31.46
CA LEU A 395 -2.15 -38.66 -30.25
C LEU A 395 -1.72 -37.21 -29.98
N GLU A 396 -0.43 -36.90 -30.12
CA GLU A 396 0.10 -35.55 -30.00
C GLU A 396 -0.50 -34.61 -31.07
N ALA A 397 -0.61 -35.06 -32.32
CA ALA A 397 -1.24 -34.27 -33.37
C ALA A 397 -2.74 -34.01 -33.07
N SER A 398 -3.44 -35.01 -32.53
CA SER A 398 -4.86 -34.88 -32.14
C SER A 398 -5.02 -33.98 -30.91
N TYR A 399 -4.16 -34.13 -29.91
CA TYR A 399 -4.09 -33.27 -28.73
C TYR A 399 -3.76 -31.83 -29.11
N LYS A 400 -2.80 -31.63 -30.03
CA LYS A 400 -2.48 -30.33 -30.59
C LYS A 400 -3.70 -29.72 -31.28
N LYS A 401 -4.40 -30.48 -32.14
CA LYS A 401 -5.64 -30.02 -32.77
C LYS A 401 -6.74 -29.70 -31.74
N LEU A 402 -6.89 -30.48 -30.65
CA LEU A 402 -7.82 -30.16 -29.56
C LEU A 402 -7.42 -28.88 -28.82
N SER A 403 -6.11 -28.65 -28.64
CA SER A 403 -5.57 -27.43 -28.02
C SER A 403 -5.60 -26.21 -28.96
N ASP A 404 -5.71 -26.45 -30.27
CA ASP A 404 -5.78 -25.43 -31.32
C ASP A 404 -7.23 -25.12 -31.71
N ILE A 405 -8.16 -26.06 -31.53
CA ILE A 405 -9.59 -25.78 -31.48
C ILE A 405 -9.79 -24.85 -30.29
N ASN A 406 -10.11 -23.60 -30.61
CA ASN A 406 -10.26 -22.43 -29.74
C ASN A 406 -9.00 -21.65 -29.39
N TYR A 407 -8.17 -21.25 -30.37
CA TYR A 407 -7.18 -20.22 -30.06
C TYR A 407 -6.61 -19.33 -31.19
N GLY A 408 -7.05 -19.44 -32.44
CA GLY A 408 -6.36 -18.78 -33.57
C GLY A 408 -6.29 -17.24 -33.55
N LYS A 409 -7.18 -16.53 -32.83
CA LYS A 409 -7.16 -15.04 -32.78
C LYS A 409 -6.69 -14.46 -31.44
N TYR A 410 -6.59 -15.25 -30.37
CA TYR A 410 -6.40 -14.74 -29.00
C TYR A 410 -5.33 -15.49 -28.16
N LYS A 411 -4.55 -16.44 -28.73
CA LYS A 411 -3.55 -17.24 -27.98
C LYS A 411 -2.31 -16.46 -27.58
N ASN A 412 -1.99 -15.46 -28.38
CA ASN A 412 -0.83 -14.61 -28.17
C ASN A 412 -1.20 -13.26 -27.54
N ASP A 413 -2.49 -13.07 -27.21
CA ASP A 413 -2.96 -11.88 -26.52
C ASP A 413 -3.23 -12.28 -25.06
N THR A 414 -2.19 -12.23 -24.24
CA THR A 414 -2.23 -12.49 -22.79
C THR A 414 -3.07 -11.46 -22.02
N SER A 415 -4.00 -10.77 -22.67
CA SER A 415 -4.61 -9.52 -22.22
C SER A 415 -6.15 -9.48 -22.24
N SER A 416 -6.88 -10.45 -22.84
CA SER A 416 -8.35 -10.35 -22.96
C SER A 416 -9.11 -11.43 -22.17
N ASP A 417 -9.85 -11.01 -21.14
CA ASP A 417 -10.78 -11.83 -20.35
C ASP A 417 -11.82 -12.57 -21.21
N LEU A 418 -12.13 -12.02 -22.39
CA LEU A 418 -13.06 -12.58 -23.38
C LEU A 418 -12.66 -13.98 -23.84
N ALA A 419 -11.36 -14.25 -24.01
CA ALA A 419 -10.87 -15.57 -24.44
C ALA A 419 -11.07 -16.62 -23.33
N TYR A 420 -10.84 -16.24 -22.07
CA TYR A 420 -11.03 -17.10 -20.92
C TYR A 420 -12.51 -17.37 -20.63
N GLU A 421 -13.37 -16.35 -20.74
CA GLU A 421 -14.82 -16.52 -20.60
C GLU A 421 -15.40 -17.39 -21.71
N TYR A 422 -14.98 -17.18 -22.95
CA TYR A 422 -15.34 -18.06 -24.06
C TYR A 422 -14.91 -19.50 -23.79
N PHE A 423 -13.67 -19.74 -23.34
CA PHE A 423 -13.18 -21.07 -22.98
C PHE A 423 -14.00 -21.74 -21.86
N ARG A 424 -14.31 -21.00 -20.80
CA ARG A 424 -15.16 -21.50 -19.70
C ARG A 424 -16.54 -21.92 -20.21
N ASN A 425 -17.14 -21.11 -21.09
CA ASN A 425 -18.48 -21.35 -21.60
C ASN A 425 -18.55 -22.44 -22.66
N PHE A 426 -17.51 -22.55 -23.48
CA PHE A 426 -17.27 -23.70 -24.34
C PHE A 426 -17.18 -24.99 -23.51
N SER A 427 -16.41 -24.98 -22.42
CA SER A 427 -16.26 -26.14 -21.52
C SER A 427 -17.57 -26.53 -20.84
N LYS A 428 -18.48 -25.58 -20.57
CA LYS A 428 -19.84 -25.89 -20.06
C LYS A 428 -20.68 -26.69 -21.06
N GLN A 429 -20.34 -26.70 -22.36
CA GLN A 429 -21.06 -27.50 -23.36
C GLN A 429 -20.55 -28.94 -23.43
N LEU A 430 -19.31 -29.17 -23.01
CA LEU A 430 -18.67 -30.48 -22.99
C LEU A 430 -19.13 -31.31 -21.77
N THR A 431 -18.96 -32.63 -21.86
CA THR A 431 -19.12 -33.53 -20.70
C THR A 431 -17.92 -33.43 -19.76
N ARG A 432 -18.07 -33.90 -18.52
CA ARG A 432 -16.98 -33.91 -17.54
C ARG A 432 -15.80 -34.75 -18.03
N GLU A 433 -16.09 -35.89 -18.66
CA GLU A 433 -15.09 -36.81 -19.23
C GLU A 433 -14.33 -36.12 -20.36
N GLN A 434 -15.01 -35.35 -21.19
CA GLN A 434 -14.38 -34.57 -22.27
C GLN A 434 -13.41 -33.52 -21.73
N VAL A 435 -13.80 -32.78 -20.70
CA VAL A 435 -12.93 -31.77 -20.05
C VAL A 435 -11.71 -32.43 -19.39
N GLN A 436 -11.88 -33.58 -18.72
CA GLN A 436 -10.80 -34.27 -18.02
C GLN A 436 -9.82 -34.97 -18.97
N ALA A 437 -10.28 -35.39 -20.14
CA ALA A 437 -9.46 -36.11 -21.11
C ALA A 437 -8.26 -35.31 -21.61
N SER A 438 -8.36 -33.99 -21.75
CA SER A 438 -7.22 -33.16 -22.19
C SER A 438 -6.04 -33.25 -21.22
N SER A 439 -6.29 -33.26 -19.90
CA SER A 439 -5.24 -33.45 -18.89
C SER A 439 -4.63 -34.86 -18.98
N LEU A 440 -5.47 -35.88 -19.11
CA LEU A 440 -5.04 -37.28 -19.23
C LEU A 440 -4.18 -37.51 -20.48
N MET A 441 -4.55 -36.90 -21.61
CA MET A 441 -3.77 -36.97 -22.85
C MET A 441 -2.41 -36.29 -22.68
N ALA A 442 -2.36 -35.10 -22.05
CA ALA A 442 -1.11 -34.38 -21.83
C ALA A 442 -0.13 -35.17 -20.95
N ASP A 443 -0.62 -35.76 -19.85
CA ASP A 443 0.18 -36.58 -18.96
C ASP A 443 0.68 -37.85 -19.66
N MET A 444 -0.21 -38.53 -20.41
CA MET A 444 0.15 -39.72 -21.17
C MET A 444 1.20 -39.41 -22.24
N ILE A 445 1.05 -38.32 -23.01
CA ILE A 445 2.05 -37.89 -24.00
C ILE A 445 3.40 -37.64 -23.32
N ARG A 446 3.42 -36.90 -22.20
CA ARG A 446 4.65 -36.59 -21.46
C ARG A 446 5.36 -37.84 -20.97
N GLU A 447 4.65 -38.74 -20.29
CA GLU A 447 5.24 -39.96 -19.74
C GLU A 447 5.76 -40.90 -20.84
N THR A 448 4.98 -41.07 -21.91
CA THR A 448 5.35 -41.98 -23.00
C THR A 448 6.50 -41.47 -23.85
N LYS A 449 6.65 -40.14 -24.00
CA LYS A 449 7.83 -39.52 -24.61
C LYS A 449 9.12 -39.84 -23.86
N ILE A 450 9.11 -39.68 -22.53
CA ILE A 450 10.25 -40.03 -21.67
C ILE A 450 10.64 -41.50 -21.85
N ILE A 451 9.66 -42.41 -21.89
CA ILE A 451 9.90 -43.85 -22.01
C ILE A 451 10.39 -44.24 -23.41
N THR A 452 9.85 -43.62 -24.46
CA THR A 452 10.14 -44.00 -25.85
C THR A 452 11.33 -43.26 -26.46
N GLY A 453 11.79 -42.16 -25.84
CA GLY A 453 12.91 -41.34 -26.33
C GLY A 453 12.55 -40.48 -27.54
N ILE A 454 11.29 -40.04 -27.62
CA ILE A 454 10.82 -38.97 -28.53
C ILE A 454 10.56 -37.74 -27.66
#